data_AF-A0A2R8BC45-F1
#
_entry.id   AF-A0A2R8BC45-F1
#
_cell.length_a   1.000
_cell.length_b   1.000
_cell.length_c   1.000
_cell.angle_alpha   90.00
_cell.angle_beta   90.00
_cell.angle_gamma   90.00
#
_symmetry.space_group_name_H-M   'P 1'
#
loop_
_entity.id
_entity.type
_entity.pdbx_description
1 polymer ?
#
loop_
_entity_poly.entity_id
_entity_poly.type
_entity_poly.pdbx_seq_one_letter_code
_entity_poly.pdbx_strand_id
1 'polypeptide(L)'
;MIRAPFKEFQQIQFDEKRHNVLQLLATVQPPDQSNSAPSTELYDIRTATMPHDQGCLWLEVYSDETRVDRIGWAQFSGAKDACRCENIHVEMPYRRTGLATVMYDLAEEIFNVGAVPTNNLSWDADQFWKNREP
;
A
#
# COMPACT_ATOMS: atom_id res chain seq x y z
N MET A 1 -16.42 0.53 -23.45
CA MET A 1 -15.61 -0.16 -22.42
C MET A 1 -15.55 0.78 -21.22
N ILE A 2 -16.40 0.54 -20.22
CA ILE A 2 -16.60 1.45 -19.08
C ILE A 2 -15.62 1.00 -17.99
N ARG A 3 -14.54 1.76 -17.78
CA ARG A 3 -13.63 1.56 -16.65
C ARG A 3 -14.36 2.00 -15.38
N ALA A 4 -14.59 1.08 -14.45
CA ALA A 4 -15.15 1.35 -13.13
C ALA A 4 -14.29 2.37 -12.35
N PRO A 5 -14.85 3.09 -11.36
CA PRO A 5 -14.36 4.40 -10.95
C PRO A 5 -13.09 4.30 -10.11
N PHE A 6 -11.96 4.69 -10.72
CA PHE A 6 -10.72 5.03 -10.02
C PHE A 6 -11.03 6.14 -9.00
N LYS A 7 -10.84 5.88 -7.71
CA LYS A 7 -11.05 6.88 -6.66
C LYS A 7 -9.72 7.28 -6.01
N GLU A 8 -9.40 8.55 -6.26
CA GLU A 8 -8.55 9.49 -5.53
C GLU A 8 -7.03 9.31 -5.49
N PHE A 9 -6.35 10.39 -5.90
CA PHE A 9 -4.91 10.59 -5.93
C PHE A 9 -4.54 11.44 -4.72
N GLN A 10 -3.68 10.95 -3.83
CA GLN A 10 -3.12 11.79 -2.77
C GLN A 10 -1.66 12.07 -3.08
N GLN A 11 -1.35 13.33 -3.40
CA GLN A 11 0.03 13.78 -3.49
C GLN A 11 0.51 14.07 -2.08
N ILE A 12 1.49 13.31 -1.61
CA ILE A 12 2.09 13.50 -0.29
C ILE A 12 3.50 14.05 -0.50
N GLN A 13 3.70 15.32 -0.14
CA GLN A 13 5.03 15.93 -0.16
C GLN A 13 5.78 15.57 1.12
N PHE A 14 6.93 14.93 0.99
CA PHE A 14 7.90 14.78 2.09
C PHE A 14 8.94 15.90 2.02
N ASP A 15 9.25 16.49 3.17
CA ASP A 15 10.43 17.34 3.40
C ASP A 15 11.13 16.82 4.67
N GLU A 16 12.46 16.70 4.74
CA GLU A 16 13.23 17.85 5.25
C GLU A 16 14.68 17.98 4.75
N LYS A 17 15.18 17.17 3.79
CA LYS A 17 16.59 17.34 3.34
C LYS A 17 17.06 16.70 2.03
N ARG A 18 16.34 15.74 1.42
CA ARG A 18 16.83 15.06 0.21
C ARG A 18 15.69 14.57 -0.69
N HIS A 19 15.56 15.25 -1.83
CA HIS A 19 14.81 14.88 -3.04
C HIS A 19 13.28 15.04 -3.01
N ASN A 20 12.83 15.84 -3.99
CA ASN A 20 11.53 16.46 -4.16
C ASN A 20 10.44 15.48 -4.63
N VAL A 21 9.20 15.77 -4.21
CA VAL A 21 7.90 15.36 -4.77
C VAL A 21 7.70 13.85 -4.99
N LEU A 22 7.11 13.20 -4.00
CA LEU A 22 6.59 11.84 -4.13
C LEU A 22 5.13 11.88 -4.61
N GLN A 23 4.78 11.02 -5.57
CA GLN A 23 3.38 10.79 -5.92
C GLN A 23 2.96 9.38 -5.47
N LEU A 24 1.92 9.32 -4.64
CA LEU A 24 1.28 8.09 -4.22
C LEU A 24 0.01 7.89 -5.04
N LEU A 25 -0.02 6.81 -5.81
CA LEU A 25 -1.21 6.37 -6.53
C LEU A 25 -1.91 5.30 -5.71
N ALA A 26 -3.11 5.60 -5.22
CA ALA A 26 -3.97 4.65 -4.55
C ALA A 26 -5.02 4.11 -5.52
N THR A 27 -5.12 2.79 -5.60
CA THR A 27 -6.17 2.08 -6.33
C THR A 27 -6.92 1.19 -5.35
N VAL A 28 -8.13 1.62 -4.97
CA VAL A 28 -9.04 0.82 -4.15
C VAL A 28 -9.87 -0.06 -5.06
N GLN A 29 -9.86 -1.36 -4.77
CA GLN A 29 -10.72 -2.34 -5.42
C GLN A 29 -11.76 -2.84 -4.43
N PRO A 30 -13.06 -2.65 -4.72
CA PRO A 30 -14.10 -3.10 -3.82
C PRO A 30 -14.18 -4.64 -3.74
N PRO A 31 -14.75 -5.19 -2.66
CA PRO A 31 -14.78 -6.65 -2.40
C PRO A 31 -15.37 -7.47 -3.55
N ASP A 32 -16.38 -6.93 -4.23
CA ASP A 32 -17.10 -7.56 -5.33
C ASP A 32 -16.28 -7.65 -6.63
N GLN A 33 -15.15 -6.93 -6.70
CA GLN A 33 -14.31 -6.82 -7.89
C GLN A 33 -12.89 -7.33 -7.66
N SER A 34 -12.55 -7.83 -6.48
CA SER A 34 -11.18 -8.15 -6.03
C SER A 34 -10.34 -9.04 -6.96
N ASN A 35 -10.97 -9.80 -7.87
CA ASN A 35 -10.32 -10.63 -8.90
C ASN A 35 -10.00 -9.90 -10.23
N SER A 36 -10.35 -8.62 -10.39
CA SER A 36 -10.26 -7.88 -11.66
C SER A 36 -9.14 -6.84 -11.70
N ALA A 37 -8.17 -6.95 -10.79
CA ALA A 37 -7.04 -6.01 -10.71
C ALA A 37 -6.25 -6.00 -12.02
N PRO A 38 -5.72 -4.83 -12.46
CA PRO A 38 -4.97 -4.70 -13.71
C PRO A 38 -3.65 -5.49 -13.76
N SER A 39 -3.21 -6.12 -12.65
CA SER A 39 -2.04 -6.99 -12.61
C SER A 39 -2.32 -8.33 -11.92
N THR A 40 -3.23 -9.15 -12.48
CA THR A 40 -3.40 -10.55 -12.07
C THR A 40 -2.14 -11.41 -12.27
N GLU A 41 -1.16 -10.94 -13.05
CA GLU A 41 0.12 -11.65 -13.27
C GLU A 41 1.13 -11.48 -12.12
N LEU A 42 0.98 -10.44 -11.29
CA LEU A 42 1.86 -10.21 -10.14
C LEU A 42 1.21 -10.61 -8.81
N TYR A 43 -0.13 -10.76 -8.79
CA TYR A 43 -0.89 -11.00 -7.57
C TYR A 43 -2.10 -11.89 -7.83
N ASP A 44 -2.14 -13.00 -7.12
CA ASP A 44 -3.31 -13.86 -7.02
C ASP A 44 -3.95 -13.66 -5.66
N ILE A 45 -5.04 -12.88 -5.59
CA ILE A 45 -5.77 -12.62 -4.36
C ILE A 45 -6.28 -13.89 -3.67
N ARG A 46 -6.37 -15.02 -4.40
CA ARG A 46 -6.69 -16.33 -3.81
C ARG A 46 -5.61 -16.83 -2.84
N THR A 47 -4.43 -16.22 -2.85
CA THR A 47 -3.34 -16.52 -1.90
C THR A 47 -3.41 -15.68 -0.63
N ALA A 48 -4.26 -14.65 -0.57
CA ALA A 48 -4.45 -13.83 0.62
C ALA A 48 -5.08 -14.68 1.73
N THR A 49 -4.44 -14.70 2.90
CA THR A 49 -4.92 -15.45 4.07
C THR A 49 -5.88 -14.66 4.96
N MET A 50 -6.09 -13.36 4.68
CA MET A 50 -7.03 -12.50 5.40
C MET A 50 -8.34 -12.36 4.63
N PRO A 51 -9.49 -12.30 5.34
CA PRO A 51 -10.72 -11.78 4.75
C PRO A 51 -10.50 -10.39 4.13
N HIS A 52 -11.10 -10.13 2.98
CA HIS A 52 -11.03 -8.84 2.27
C HIS A 52 -12.42 -8.21 2.14
N ASP A 53 -13.20 -8.30 3.21
CA ASP A 53 -14.61 -7.85 3.25
C ASP A 53 -14.77 -6.34 3.00
N GLN A 54 -13.71 -5.56 3.21
CA GLN A 54 -13.64 -4.13 2.86
C GLN A 54 -12.93 -3.87 1.52
N GLY A 55 -12.37 -4.89 0.89
CA GLY A 55 -11.73 -4.85 -0.41
C GLY A 55 -10.20 -4.92 -0.32
N CYS A 56 -9.57 -4.52 -1.41
CA CYS A 56 -8.12 -4.48 -1.55
C CYS A 56 -7.65 -3.09 -1.95
N LEU A 57 -6.45 -2.72 -1.52
CA LEU A 57 -5.82 -1.46 -1.86
C LEU A 57 -4.45 -1.75 -2.47
N TRP A 58 -4.21 -1.20 -3.67
CA TRP A 58 -2.90 -1.14 -4.28
C TRP A 58 -2.36 0.28 -4.20
N LEU A 59 -1.13 0.40 -3.69
CA LEU A 59 -0.38 1.63 -3.64
C LEU A 59 0.83 1.51 -4.56
N GLU A 60 1.03 2.52 -5.41
CA GLU A 60 2.27 2.71 -6.17
C GLU A 60 2.88 4.05 -5.81
N VAL A 61 4.19 4.05 -5.54
CA VAL A 61 4.95 5.25 -5.17
C VAL A 61 5.90 5.60 -6.30
N TYR A 62 5.83 6.84 -6.76
CA TYR A 62 6.72 7.38 -7.79
C TYR A 62 7.57 8.51 -7.24
N SER A 63 8.78 8.65 -7.77
CA SER A 63 9.71 9.72 -7.37
C SER A 63 9.33 11.10 -7.90
N ASP A 64 8.34 11.19 -8.80
CA ASP A 64 7.76 12.44 -9.29
C ASP A 64 6.37 12.22 -9.93
N GLU A 65 5.77 13.32 -10.41
CA GLU A 65 4.45 13.33 -11.07
C GLU A 65 4.46 12.70 -12.48
N THR A 66 5.63 12.48 -13.08
CA THR A 66 5.72 11.86 -14.42
C THR A 66 5.39 10.37 -14.38
N ARG A 67 5.46 9.75 -13.18
CA ARG A 67 5.21 8.33 -12.93
C ARG A 67 6.12 7.38 -13.74
N VAL A 68 7.30 7.86 -14.13
CA VAL A 68 8.28 7.06 -14.88
C VAL A 68 9.08 6.17 -13.94
N ASP A 69 9.48 6.70 -12.78
CA ASP A 69 10.35 6.02 -11.83
C ASP A 69 9.55 5.58 -10.59
N ARG A 70 9.11 4.32 -10.61
CA ARG A 70 8.39 3.70 -9.49
C ARG A 70 9.39 3.23 -8.44
N ILE A 71 9.32 3.82 -7.25
CA ILE A 71 10.28 3.63 -6.16
C ILE A 71 9.72 2.81 -4.99
N GLY A 72 8.44 2.45 -5.06
CA GLY A 72 7.82 1.59 -4.06
C GLY A 72 6.42 1.17 -4.49
N TRP A 73 5.91 0.15 -3.81
CA TRP A 73 4.54 -0.30 -3.95
C TRP A 73 4.13 -1.12 -2.73
N ALA A 74 2.83 -1.17 -2.47
CA ALA A 74 2.26 -2.00 -1.42
C ALA A 74 0.87 -2.50 -1.80
N GLN A 75 0.50 -3.64 -1.23
CA GLN A 75 -0.82 -4.22 -1.36
C GLN A 75 -1.39 -4.50 0.03
N PHE A 76 -2.62 -4.05 0.24
CA PHE A 76 -3.36 -4.25 1.48
C PHE A 76 -4.67 -4.98 1.24
N SER A 77 -5.03 -5.83 2.20
CA SER A 77 -6.36 -6.39 2.34
C SER A 77 -7.06 -5.71 3.53
N GLY A 78 -8.28 -5.23 3.32
CA GLY A 78 -9.10 -4.67 4.38
C GLY A 78 -10.13 -5.69 4.88
N ALA A 79 -10.08 -6.01 6.18
CA ALA A 79 -11.11 -6.77 6.88
C ALA A 79 -11.93 -5.85 7.78
N LYS A 80 -13.00 -6.37 8.39
CA LYS A 80 -13.90 -5.60 9.25
C LYS A 80 -13.19 -4.86 10.40
N ASP A 81 -12.20 -5.48 11.02
CA ASP A 81 -11.59 -4.99 12.27
C ASP A 81 -10.10 -4.63 12.12
N ALA A 82 -9.49 -4.91 10.96
CA ALA A 82 -8.07 -4.64 10.71
C ALA A 82 -7.79 -4.62 9.21
N CYS A 83 -6.72 -3.95 8.80
CA CYS A 83 -6.13 -4.12 7.48
C CYS A 83 -4.75 -4.79 7.61
N ARG A 84 -4.30 -5.44 6.55
CA ARG A 84 -2.99 -6.11 6.54
C ARG A 84 -2.32 -5.91 5.21
N CYS A 85 -1.03 -5.59 5.28
CA CYS A 85 -0.18 -5.58 4.10
C CYS A 85 0.16 -7.02 3.71
N GLU A 86 -0.21 -7.42 2.50
CA GLU A 86 0.16 -8.73 1.95
C GLU A 86 1.56 -8.70 1.36
N ASN A 87 1.91 -7.58 0.72
CA ASN A 87 3.22 -7.42 0.10
C ASN A 87 3.57 -5.93 0.01
N ILE A 88 4.84 -5.62 0.25
CA ILE A 88 5.37 -4.25 0.23
C ILE A 88 6.82 -4.29 -0.23
N HIS A 89 7.16 -3.33 -1.07
CA HIS A 89 8.52 -3.10 -1.51
C HIS A 89 8.81 -1.61 -1.56
N VAL A 90 10.01 -1.25 -1.11
CA VAL A 90 10.57 0.09 -1.26
C VAL A 90 11.97 -0.08 -1.81
N GLU A 91 12.28 0.64 -2.88
CA GLU A 91 13.60 0.61 -3.51
C GLU A 91 14.69 1.03 -2.51
N MET A 92 15.84 0.36 -2.55
CA MET A 92 16.89 0.51 -1.53
C MET A 92 17.28 1.97 -1.20
N PRO A 93 17.42 2.90 -2.17
CA PRO A 93 17.76 4.29 -1.87
C PRO A 93 16.70 5.05 -1.06
N TYR A 94 15.46 4.54 -1.05
CA TYR A 94 14.31 5.18 -0.45
C TYR A 94 13.82 4.46 0.82
N ARG A 95 14.51 3.41 1.27
CA ARG A 95 14.19 2.73 2.55
C ARG A 95 14.56 3.61 3.74
N ARG A 96 13.89 3.40 4.87
CA ARG A 96 14.12 4.14 6.14
C ARG A 96 13.86 5.66 6.04
N THR A 97 13.05 6.08 5.07
CA THR A 97 12.62 7.47 4.85
C THR A 97 11.23 7.76 5.40
N GLY A 98 10.50 6.74 5.86
CA GLY A 98 9.08 6.86 6.25
C GLY A 98 8.08 6.45 5.17
N LEU A 99 8.52 6.10 3.96
CA LEU A 99 7.63 5.67 2.87
C LEU A 99 6.72 4.49 3.23
N ALA A 100 7.28 3.48 3.91
CA ALA A 100 6.48 2.34 4.37
C ALA A 100 5.39 2.80 5.34
N THR A 101 5.74 3.64 6.32
CA THR A 101 4.80 4.22 7.28
C THR A 101 3.64 4.90 6.57
N VAL A 102 3.91 5.79 5.62
CA VAL A 102 2.85 6.50 4.87
C VAL A 102 1.95 5.56 4.07
N MET A 103 2.50 4.49 3.48
CA MET A 103 1.68 3.49 2.80
C MET A 103 0.74 2.76 3.77
N TYR A 104 1.19 2.43 4.97
CA TYR A 104 0.34 1.82 5.99
C TYR A 104 -0.70 2.81 6.54
N ASP A 105 -0.31 4.04 6.84
CA ASP A 105 -1.21 5.07 7.40
C ASP A 105 -2.35 5.38 6.42
N LEU A 106 -2.05 5.45 5.12
CA LEU A 106 -3.08 5.60 4.10
C LEU A 106 -4.02 4.39 4.04
N ALA A 107 -3.50 3.18 4.19
CA ALA A 107 -4.34 1.98 4.23
C ALA A 107 -5.28 2.00 5.46
N GLU A 108 -4.79 2.44 6.61
CA GLU A 108 -5.58 2.60 7.83
C GLU A 108 -6.67 3.67 7.65
N GLU A 109 -6.36 4.79 7.00
CA GLU A 109 -7.33 5.84 6.68
C GLU A 109 -8.41 5.34 5.71
N ILE A 110 -8.01 4.67 4.63
CA ILE A 110 -8.92 4.18 3.58
C ILE A 110 -9.89 3.12 4.12
N PHE A 111 -9.39 2.16 4.92
CA PHE A 111 -10.22 1.10 5.48
C PHE A 111 -10.84 1.46 6.84
N ASN A 112 -10.45 2.61 7.42
CA ASN A 112 -10.88 3.06 8.74
C ASN A 112 -10.69 1.97 9.83
N VAL A 113 -9.55 1.28 9.79
CA VAL A 113 -9.16 0.20 10.71
C VAL A 113 -7.63 0.20 10.87
N GLY A 114 -7.13 -0.31 12.00
CA GLY A 114 -5.68 -0.39 12.24
C GLY A 114 -4.98 -1.46 11.39
N ALA A 115 -3.73 -1.22 11.01
CA ALA A 115 -2.93 -2.20 10.32
C ALA A 115 -2.32 -3.20 11.29
N VAL A 116 -2.31 -4.48 10.91
CA VAL A 116 -1.70 -5.56 11.69
C VAL A 116 -0.56 -6.23 10.93
N PRO A 117 0.49 -6.74 11.62
CA PRO A 117 1.55 -7.50 10.98
C PRO A 117 1.04 -8.85 10.45
N THR A 118 1.74 -9.38 9.45
CA THR A 118 1.61 -10.79 9.08
C THR A 118 2.36 -11.67 10.09
N ASN A 119 2.04 -12.96 10.15
CA ASN A 119 2.75 -13.92 11.01
C ASN A 119 4.16 -14.25 10.50
N ASN A 120 4.54 -13.80 9.30
CA ASN A 120 5.81 -14.11 8.67
C ASN A 120 6.48 -12.81 8.22
N LEU A 121 7.23 -12.21 9.14
CA LEU A 121 7.95 -10.95 8.91
C LEU A 121 9.40 -11.23 8.52
N SER A 122 9.89 -10.48 7.52
CA SER A 122 11.32 -10.34 7.34
C SER A 122 11.94 -9.60 8.54
N TRP A 123 13.25 -9.68 8.72
CA TRP A 123 13.93 -8.95 9.79
C TRP A 123 13.66 -7.43 9.71
N ASP A 124 13.69 -6.84 8.51
CA ASP A 124 13.37 -5.42 8.32
C ASP A 124 11.91 -5.11 8.70
N ALA A 125 10.96 -6.00 8.37
CA ALA A 125 9.56 -5.80 8.71
C ALA A 125 9.31 -5.93 10.22
N ASP A 126 9.98 -6.86 10.92
CA ASP A 126 9.95 -6.97 12.38
C ASP A 126 10.47 -5.68 13.04
N GLN A 127 11.58 -5.11 12.53
CA GLN A 127 12.09 -3.83 13.02
C GLN A 127 11.13 -2.67 12.75
N PHE A 128 10.44 -2.66 11.61
CA PHE A 128 9.41 -1.68 11.32
C PHE A 128 8.27 -1.76 12.36
N TRP A 129 7.70 -2.95 12.58
CA TRP A 129 6.57 -3.13 13.49
C TRP A 129 6.91 -2.87 14.96
N LYS A 130 8.14 -3.12 15.41
CA LYS A 130 8.59 -2.77 16.76
C LYS A 130 8.65 -1.27 17.03
N ASN A 131 8.83 -0.47 15.97
CA ASN A 131 8.93 0.99 16.07
C ASN A 131 7.65 1.71 15.63
N ARG A 132 6.63 0.97 15.18
CA ARG A 132 5.31 1.51 14.85
C ARG A 132 4.50 1.55 16.15
N GLU A 133 4.37 2.73 16.74
CA GLU A 133 3.45 2.94 17.86
C GLU A 133 1.99 2.86 17.37
N PRO A 134 1.05 2.36 18.20
CA PRO A 134 -0.38 2.41 17.92
C PRO A 134 -0.98 3.81 18.02
#